data_AF-A0A7V8BY20-F1
#
_entry.id   AF-A0A7V8BY20-F1
#
_cell.length_a   1.000
_cell.length_b   1.000
_cell.length_c   1.000
_cell.angle_alpha   90.00
_cell.angle_beta   90.00
_cell.angle_gamma   90.00
#
_symmetry.space_group_name_H-M   'P 1'
#
loop_
_entity.id
_entity.type
_entity.pdbx_description
1 polymer ?
#
loop_
_entity_poly.entity_id
_entity_poly.type
_entity_poly.pdbx_seq_one_letter_code
_entity_poly.pdbx_strand_id
1 'polypeptide(L)'
;MPLPIRPTPEEERLLEKACQRSARSKSDIVKQGVREVCARIVRGDKTPYELGADLFGAGDLARPHADKTKRAVWEKLRDKHRRAR
;
A
#
# COMPACT_ATOMS: atom_id res chain seq x y z
N MET A 1 21.57 -6.46 -21.12
CA MET A 1 22.45 -7.15 -20.16
C MET A 1 21.60 -7.77 -19.07
N PRO A 2 21.81 -9.05 -18.69
CA PRO A 2 21.09 -9.67 -17.58
C PRO A 2 21.53 -9.04 -16.24
N LEU A 3 20.57 -8.74 -15.37
CA LEU A 3 20.82 -8.24 -14.01
C LEU A 3 20.86 -9.43 -13.04
N PRO A 4 22.00 -9.77 -12.43
CA PRO A 4 22.04 -10.78 -11.39
C PRO A 4 21.45 -10.23 -10.10
N ILE A 5 20.39 -10.87 -9.60
CA ILE A 5 19.72 -10.52 -8.34
C ILE A 5 19.93 -11.69 -7.37
N ARG A 6 20.32 -11.38 -6.12
CA ARG A 6 20.42 -12.37 -5.05
C ARG A 6 19.35 -12.05 -4.00
N PRO A 7 18.27 -12.84 -3.91
CA PRO A 7 17.29 -12.71 -2.86
C PRO A 7 17.93 -12.97 -1.50
N THR A 8 17.46 -12.26 -0.49
CA THR A 8 17.72 -12.58 0.92
C THR A 8 17.05 -13.92 1.28
N PRO A 9 17.48 -14.57 2.38
CA PRO A 9 16.85 -15.83 2.82
C PRO A 9 15.34 -15.70 3.09
N GLU A 10 14.88 -14.54 3.56
CA GLU A 10 13.46 -14.28 3.82
C GLU A 10 12.66 -14.16 2.51
N GLU A 11 13.19 -13.43 1.53
CA GLU A 11 12.59 -13.31 0.20
C GLU A 11 12.54 -14.66 -0.52
N GLU A 12 13.58 -15.47 -0.40
CA GLU A 12 13.63 -16.82 -0.99
C GLU A 12 12.54 -17.72 -0.39
N ARG A 13 12.37 -17.71 0.94
CA ARG A 13 11.30 -18.46 1.63
C ARG A 13 9.91 -18.00 1.20
N LEU A 14 9.71 -16.70 1.01
CA LEU A 14 8.45 -16.14 0.56
C LEU A 14 8.16 -16.55 -0.89
N LEU A 15 9.18 -16.50 -1.75
CA LEU A 15 9.09 -16.90 -3.15
C LEU A 15 8.79 -18.40 -3.28
N GLU A 16 9.39 -19.25 -2.46
CA GLU A 16 9.10 -20.69 -2.42
C GLU A 16 7.66 -20.98 -2.04
N LYS A 17 7.14 -20.31 -1.00
CA LYS A 17 5.71 -20.41 -0.62
C LYS A 17 4.80 -19.97 -1.75
N ALA A 18 5.14 -18.92 -2.49
CA ALA A 18 4.37 -18.46 -3.64
C ALA A 18 4.39 -19.47 -4.80
N CYS A 19 5.55 -20.09 -5.06
CA CYS A 19 5.68 -21.15 -6.07
C CYS A 19 4.80 -22.35 -5.72
N GLN A 20 4.86 -22.82 -4.47
CA GLN A 20 4.05 -23.94 -3.98
C GLN A 20 2.55 -23.67 -4.12
N ARG A 21 2.09 -22.46 -3.75
CA ARG A 21 0.67 -22.09 -3.81
C ARG A 21 0.13 -21.91 -5.23
N SER A 22 0.98 -21.52 -6.17
CA SER A 22 0.56 -21.20 -7.53
C SER A 22 0.95 -22.24 -8.58
N ALA A 23 1.67 -23.30 -8.21
CA ALA A 23 2.22 -24.31 -9.12
C ALA A 23 3.04 -23.71 -10.28
N ARG A 24 3.78 -22.61 -10.00
CA ARG A 24 4.60 -21.89 -10.98
C ARG A 24 6.06 -21.88 -10.58
N SER A 25 6.94 -21.71 -11.57
CA SER A 25 8.38 -21.60 -11.33
C SER A 25 8.75 -20.28 -10.66
N LYS A 26 9.88 -20.27 -9.94
CA LYS A 26 10.46 -19.05 -9.34
C LYS A 26 10.67 -17.97 -10.41
N SER A 27 11.17 -18.35 -11.59
CA SER A 27 11.43 -17.41 -12.69
C SER A 27 10.15 -16.76 -13.22
N ASP A 28 9.06 -17.51 -13.35
CA ASP A 28 7.79 -16.98 -13.86
C ASP A 28 7.18 -15.98 -12.89
N ILE A 29 7.19 -16.30 -11.59
CA ILE A 29 6.71 -15.38 -10.54
C ILE A 29 7.53 -14.10 -10.54
N VAL A 30 8.86 -14.19 -10.60
CA VAL A 30 9.76 -13.02 -10.62
C VAL A 30 9.49 -12.17 -11.86
N LYS A 31 9.40 -12.77 -13.05
CA LYS A 31 9.12 -12.06 -14.31
C LYS A 31 7.76 -11.36 -14.27
N GLN A 32 6.74 -12.01 -13.70
CA GLN A 32 5.42 -11.40 -13.52
C GLN A 32 5.51 -10.19 -12.57
N GLY A 33 6.16 -10.35 -11.41
CA GLY A 33 6.33 -9.27 -10.44
C GLY A 33 7.04 -8.05 -11.04
N VAL A 34 8.14 -8.28 -11.77
CA VAL A 34 8.86 -7.20 -12.48
C VAL A 34 7.94 -6.52 -13.49
N ARG A 35 7.21 -7.28 -14.30
CA ARG A 35 6.29 -6.72 -15.29
C ARG A 35 5.21 -5.85 -14.64
N GLU A 36 4.59 -6.32 -13.58
CA GLU A 36 3.52 -5.60 -12.89
C GLU A 36 4.02 -4.31 -12.23
N VAL A 37 5.14 -4.37 -11.53
CA VAL A 37 5.74 -3.20 -10.88
C VAL A 37 6.16 -2.15 -11.92
N CYS A 38 6.88 -2.56 -12.97
CA CYS A 38 7.29 -1.64 -14.04
C CYS A 38 6.07 -1.06 -14.77
N ALA A 39 5.06 -1.87 -15.08
CA ALA A 39 3.84 -1.37 -15.73
C ALA A 39 3.11 -0.34 -14.86
N ARG A 40 3.02 -0.58 -13.54
CA ARG A 40 2.42 0.38 -12.59
C ARG A 40 3.19 1.70 -12.56
N ILE A 41 4.53 1.64 -12.52
CA ILE A 41 5.39 2.83 -12.54
C ILE A 41 5.19 3.61 -13.84
N VAL A 42 5.20 2.92 -15.00
CA VAL A 42 5.05 3.56 -16.32
C VAL A 42 3.68 4.20 -16.50
N ARG A 43 2.61 3.56 -16.03
CA ARG A 43 1.25 4.10 -16.13
C ARG A 43 0.98 5.26 -15.17
N GLY A 44 1.81 5.44 -14.15
CA GLY A 44 1.53 6.39 -13.07
C GLY A 44 0.30 6.01 -12.26
N ASP A 45 -0.04 4.72 -12.22
CA ASP A 45 -1.21 4.23 -11.51
C ASP A 45 -1.03 4.48 -10.01
N LYS A 46 -1.86 5.35 -9.45
CA LYS A 46 -1.99 5.49 -7.99
C LYS A 46 -2.51 4.17 -7.44
N THR A 47 -1.82 3.63 -6.45
CA THR A 47 -2.28 2.50 -5.65
C THR A 47 -3.65 2.83 -5.02
N PRO A 48 -4.47 1.83 -4.66
CA PRO A 48 -5.72 2.08 -3.94
C PRO A 48 -5.55 2.92 -2.68
N TYR A 49 -4.39 2.82 -2.01
CA TYR A 49 -4.02 3.67 -0.89
C TYR A 49 -3.80 5.13 -1.30
N GLU A 50 -3.08 5.37 -2.40
CA GLU A 50 -2.85 6.72 -2.95
C GLU A 50 -4.11 7.34 -3.55
N LEU A 51 -5.01 6.53 -4.14
CA LEU A 51 -6.34 6.97 -4.56
C LEU A 51 -7.22 7.30 -3.35
N GLY A 52 -7.08 6.52 -2.29
CA GLY A 52 -7.76 6.72 -1.02
C GLY A 52 -7.21 7.87 -0.18
N ALA A 53 -6.04 8.45 -0.51
CA ALA A 53 -5.47 9.55 0.26
C ALA A 53 -6.41 10.77 0.33
N ASP A 54 -7.14 11.05 -0.76
CA ASP A 54 -8.14 12.12 -0.80
C ASP A 54 -9.43 11.75 -0.04
N LEU A 55 -9.71 10.46 0.15
CA LEU A 55 -10.91 9.95 0.82
C LEU A 55 -10.72 9.71 2.33
N PHE A 56 -9.55 9.22 2.73
CA PHE A 56 -9.23 8.81 4.10
C PHE A 56 -8.33 9.84 4.82
N GLY A 57 -7.81 10.82 4.09
CA GLY A 57 -6.76 11.72 4.56
C GLY A 57 -5.39 11.04 4.45
N ALA A 58 -4.37 11.79 4.04
CA ALA A 58 -2.99 11.30 3.91
C ALA A 58 -2.29 11.06 5.27
N GLY A 59 -2.99 10.45 6.23
CA GLY A 59 -2.54 10.31 7.62
C GLY A 59 -2.87 11.51 8.52
N ASP A 60 -3.47 12.57 7.96
CA ASP A 60 -3.92 13.74 8.72
C ASP A 60 -5.43 13.73 8.95
N LEU A 61 -5.85 14.17 10.13
CA LEU A 61 -7.27 14.41 10.41
C LEU A 61 -7.78 15.53 9.50
N ALA A 62 -8.97 15.34 8.93
CA ALA A 62 -9.67 16.36 8.16
C ALA A 62 -9.75 17.68 8.95
N ARG A 63 -9.69 18.83 8.26
CA ARG A 63 -9.76 20.15 8.90
C ARG A 63 -11.11 20.37 9.61
N PRO A 64 -11.16 21.16 10.70
CA PRO A 64 -12.42 21.46 11.39
C PRO A 64 -13.42 22.15 10.46
N HIS A 65 -14.68 21.73 10.53
CA HIS A 65 -15.77 22.29 9.72
C HIS A 65 -16.11 23.72 10.17
N ALA A 66 -16.52 24.58 9.23
CA ALA A 66 -16.96 25.95 9.52
C ALA A 66 -18.32 26.04 10.24
N ASP A 67 -19.12 24.98 10.19
CA ASP A 67 -20.44 24.93 10.82
C ASP A 67 -20.25 24.55 12.30
N LYS A 68 -20.88 25.30 13.20
CA LYS A 68 -20.66 25.14 14.65
C LYS A 68 -21.05 23.76 15.17
N THR A 69 -22.15 23.20 14.66
CA THR A 69 -22.66 21.89 15.08
C THR A 69 -21.74 20.78 14.58
N LYS A 70 -21.35 20.83 13.30
CA LYS A 70 -20.42 19.87 12.72
C LYS A 70 -19.03 19.95 13.35
N ARG A 71 -18.58 21.15 13.73
CA ARG A 71 -17.32 21.37 14.44
C ARG A 71 -17.32 20.69 15.81
N ALA A 72 -18.39 20.83 16.59
CA ALA A 72 -18.50 20.17 17.89
C ALA A 72 -18.44 18.64 17.78
N VAL A 73 -19.05 18.06 16.74
CA VAL A 73 -18.94 16.62 16.44
C VAL A 73 -17.51 16.24 16.06
N TRP A 74 -16.88 17.03 15.19
CA TRP A 74 -15.49 16.82 14.77
C TRP A 74 -14.50 16.85 15.95
N GLU A 75 -14.65 17.80 16.88
CA GLU A 75 -13.81 17.91 18.09
C GLU A 75 -13.94 16.65 18.97
N LYS A 76 -15.17 16.17 19.20
CA LYS A 76 -15.42 14.92 19.94
C LYS A 76 -14.78 13.70 19.28
N LEU A 77 -14.89 13.58 17.95
CA LEU A 77 -14.27 12.49 17.20
C LEU A 77 -12.74 12.56 17.28
N ARG A 78 -12.17 13.76 17.12
CA ARG A 78 -10.73 13.99 17.25
C ARG A 78 -10.21 13.56 18.61
N ASP A 79 -10.90 13.94 19.70
CA ASP A 79 -10.49 13.56 21.05
C ASP A 79 -10.63 12.04 21.31
N LYS A 80 -11.69 11.41 20.80
CA LYS A 80 -11.88 9.95 20.89
C LYS A 80 -10.73 9.18 20.23
N HIS A 81 -10.31 9.61 19.04
CA HIS A 81 -9.31 8.91 18.24
C HIS A 81 -7.86 9.34 18.55
N ARG A 82 -7.66 10.32 19.43
CA ARG A 82 -6.34 10.80 19.87
C ARG A 82 -5.56 9.79 20.73
N ARG A 83 -6.20 8.70 21.19
CA ARG A 83 -5.65 7.75 22.18
C ARG A 83 -5.10 6.43 21.62
N ALA A 84 -4.70 6.39 20.35
CA ALA A 84 -3.97 5.24 19.82
C ALA A 84 -2.56 5.67 19.40
N ARG A 85 -1.66 5.77 20.39
CA ARG A 85 -0.21 5.72 20.22
C ARG A 85 0.36 4.80 21.28
#